data_AF-A0A1X1D3L5-F1
#
_entry.id   AF-A0A1X1D3L5-F1
#
_cell.length_a   1.000
_cell.length_b   1.000
_cell.length_c   1.000
_cell.angle_alpha   90.00
_cell.angle_beta   90.00
_cell.angle_gamma   90.00
#
_symmetry.space_group_name_H-M   'P 1'
#
loop_
_entity.id
_entity.type
_entity.pdbx_description
1 polymer ?
#
loop_
_entity_poly.entity_id
_entity_poly.type
_entity_poly.pdbx_seq_one_letter_code
_entity_poly.pdbx_strand_id
1 'polypeptide(L)' 'MLLRRNFNQYGTTWLAVGMYNAGMKNIPLTIKNRYNYAMLIDGHYKGIKTGKIPRVPVG' A
#
# COMPACT_ATOMS: atom_id res chain seq x y z
N MET A 1 16.15 0.28 1.37
CA MET A 1 14.87 -0.45 1.24
C MET A 1 14.06 0.17 0.10
N LEU A 2 13.52 -0.65 -0.82
CA LEU A 2 12.79 -0.21 -2.01
C LEU A 2 11.51 0.59 -1.64
N LEU A 3 10.82 0.22 -0.56
CA LEU A 3 9.64 0.96 -0.07
C LEU A 3 9.96 2.41 0.34
N ARG A 4 11.07 2.63 1.07
CA ARG A 4 11.51 3.98 1.45
C ARG A 4 11.84 4.84 0.23
N ARG A 5 12.41 4.24 -0.83
CA ARG A 5 12.65 4.95 -2.11
C ARG A 5 11.33 5.35 -2.78
N ASN A 6 10.34 4.45 -2.80
CA ASN A 6 9.02 4.76 -3.34
C ASN A 6 8.31 5.88 -2.56
N PHE A 7 8.40 5.89 -1.22
CA PHE A 7 7.84 6.98 -0.42
C PHE A 7 8.53 8.32 -0.66
N ASN A 8 9.85 8.32 -0.78
CA ASN A 8 10.59 9.55 -1.10
C ASN A 8 10.23 10.12 -2.48
N GLN A 9 9.95 9.24 -3.46
CA GLN A 9 9.68 9.66 -4.83
C GLN A 9 8.20 10.00 -5.10
N TYR A 10 7.27 9.27 -4.50
CA TYR A 10 5.84 9.35 -4.80
C TYR A 10 4.98 9.78 -3.60
N GLY A 11 5.61 10.10 -2.47
CA GLY A 11 4.97 10.44 -1.21
C GLY A 11 4.56 9.22 -0.37
N THR A 12 4.25 9.47 0.90
CA THR A 12 3.78 8.45 1.84
C THR A 12 2.30 8.16 1.61
N THR A 13 2.01 7.37 0.58
CA THR A 13 0.63 7.03 0.17
C THR A 13 0.45 5.52 0.01
N TRP A 14 -0.78 5.04 0.11
CA TRP A 14 -1.09 3.63 -0.21
C TRP A 14 -0.78 3.28 -1.67
N LEU A 15 -0.85 4.25 -2.57
CA LEU A 15 -0.45 4.05 -3.96
C LEU A 15 1.04 3.73 -4.08
N ALA A 16 1.91 4.39 -3.29
CA ALA A 16 3.33 4.08 -3.25
C ALA A 16 3.62 2.66 -2.69
N VAL A 17 2.78 2.17 -1.76
CA VAL A 17 2.79 0.77 -1.32
C VAL A 17 2.37 -0.17 -2.45
N GLY A 18 1.32 0.19 -3.20
CA GLY A 18 0.92 -0.52 -4.41
C GLY A 18 2.02 -0.57 -5.47
N MET A 19 2.77 0.53 -5.68
CA MET A 19 3.92 0.58 -6.59
C MET A 19 5.07 -0.32 -6.12
N TYR A 20 5.30 -0.43 -4.80
CA TYR A 20 6.29 -1.36 -4.25
C TYR A 20 5.90 -2.82 -4.52
N ASN A 21 4.62 -3.16 -4.34
CA ASN A 21 4.12 -4.53 -4.52
C ASN A 21 4.01 -4.94 -6.00
N ALA A 22 3.42 -4.09 -6.85
CA ALA A 22 3.08 -4.43 -8.24
C ALA A 22 4.11 -3.89 -9.27
N GLY A 23 5.11 -3.11 -8.85
CA GLY A 23 6.15 -2.53 -9.70
C GLY A 23 5.77 -1.19 -10.33
N MET A 24 6.71 -0.54 -11.04
CA MET A 24 6.59 0.87 -11.54
C MET A 24 6.30 1.04 -13.04
N LYS A 25 6.20 -0.05 -13.82
CA LYS A 25 5.87 0.00 -15.26
C LYS A 25 4.52 0.66 -15.54
N ASN A 26 4.45 1.60 -16.48
CA ASN A 26 3.21 2.30 -16.80
C ASN A 26 2.35 1.54 -17.84
N ILE A 27 1.97 0.31 -17.50
CA ILE A 27 1.09 -0.52 -18.34
C ILE A 27 -0.25 -0.78 -17.65
N PRO A 28 -1.36 -0.95 -18.38
CA PRO A 28 -2.71 -1.05 -17.79
C PRO A 28 -2.82 -2.10 -16.69
N LEU A 29 -2.23 -3.28 -16.91
CA LEU A 29 -2.22 -4.36 -15.91
C LEU A 29 -1.54 -3.94 -14.61
N THR A 30 -0.37 -3.32 -14.68
CA THR A 30 0.37 -2.88 -13.50
C THR A 30 -0.35 -1.75 -12.78
N ILE A 31 -0.92 -0.78 -13.50
CA ILE A 31 -1.70 0.31 -12.90
C ILE A 31 -2.88 -0.26 -12.10
N LYS A 32 -3.63 -1.19 -12.69
CA LYS A 32 -4.75 -1.86 -12.03
C LYS A 32 -4.30 -2.59 -10.76
N ASN A 33 -3.19 -3.33 -10.84
CA ASN A 33 -2.68 -4.09 -9.69
C ASN A 33 -2.22 -3.19 -8.55
N ARG A 34 -1.55 -2.05 -8.84
CA ARG A 34 -1.17 -1.06 -7.81
C ARG A 34 -2.39 -0.52 -7.08
N TYR A 35 -3.41 -0.13 -7.82
CA TYR A 35 -4.63 0.44 -7.26
C TYR A 35 -5.34 -0.59 -6.38
N ASN A 36 -5.52 -1.82 -6.87
CA ASN A 36 -6.15 -2.88 -6.10
C ASN A 36 -5.41 -3.18 -4.80
N TYR A 37 -4.08 -3.26 -4.85
CA TYR A 37 -3.27 -3.49 -3.66
C TYR A 37 -3.33 -2.30 -2.68
N ALA A 38 -3.28 -1.07 -3.19
CA ALA A 38 -3.42 0.13 -2.36
C ALA A 38 -4.76 0.16 -1.61
N MET A 39 -5.86 -0.16 -2.29
CA MET A 39 -7.19 -0.22 -1.68
C MET A 39 -7.33 -1.34 -0.65
N LEU A 40 -6.71 -2.50 -0.91
CA LEU A 40 -6.66 -3.60 0.06
C LEU A 40 -5.98 -3.16 1.36
N ILE A 41 -4.82 -2.52 1.27
CA ILE A 41 -4.09 -2.02 2.45
C ILE A 41 -4.87 -0.91 3.16
N ASP A 42 -5.47 0.03 2.42
CA ASP A 42 -6.32 1.07 3.01
C ASP A 42 -7.49 0.46 3.80
N GLY A 43 -8.15 -0.55 3.24
CA GLY A 43 -9.23 -1.28 3.91
C GLY A 43 -8.78 -1.94 5.22
N HIS A 44 -7.63 -2.62 5.20
CA HIS A 44 -7.06 -3.20 6.42
C HIS A 44 -6.68 -2.14 7.45
N TYR A 45 -6.03 -1.05 7.03
CA TYR A 45 -5.64 0.04 7.92
C TYR A 45 -6.86 0.70 8.59
N LYS A 46 -7.92 0.98 7.81
CA LYS A 46 -9.19 1.48 8.34
C LYS A 46 -9.82 0.50 9.33
N GLY A 47 -9.83 -0.80 9.00
CA GLY A 47 -10.31 -1.84 9.91
C GLY A 47 -9.54 -1.88 11.24
N ILE A 48 -8.22 -1.69 11.20
CA ILE A 48 -7.37 -1.59 12.39
C ILE A 48 -7.67 -0.31 13.18
N LYS A 49 -7.88 0.82 12.49
CA LYS A 49 -8.17 2.11 13.13
C LYS A 49 -9.54 2.14 13.81
N THR A 50 -10.54 1.49 13.24
CA THR A 50 -11.88 1.41 13.81
C THR A 50 -12.05 0.29 14.84
N GLY A 51 -11.02 -0.52 15.07
CA GLY A 51 -11.06 -1.65 16.00
C GLY A 51 -11.77 -2.89 15.45
N LYS A 52 -12.23 -2.87 14.18
CA LYS A 52 -12.79 -4.05 13.50
C LYS A 52 -11.75 -5.17 13.32
N ILE A 53 -10.50 -4.79 13.10
CA ILE A 53 -9.34 -5.70 13.05
C ILE A 53 -8.50 -5.42 14.30
N PRO A 54 -8.29 -6.41 15.20
CA PRO A 54 -7.45 -6.22 16.37
C PRO A 54 -6.01 -5.86 15.99
N ARG A 55 -5.39 -4.93 16.73
CA ARG A 55 -3.95 -4.73 16.65
C ARG A 55 -3.27 -5.89 17.37
N VAL A 56 -2.43 -6.64 16.68
CA VAL A 56 -1.50 -7.56 17.33
C VAL A 56 -0.37 -6.70 17.93
N PRO A 57 -0.19 -6.69 19.26
CA PRO A 57 0.95 -6.01 19.86
C PRO A 57 2.24 -6.62 19.31
N VAL A 58 3.14 -5.77 18.82
CA VAL A 58 4.50 -6.19 18.52
C VAL A 58 5.25 -6.06 19.84
N GLY A 59 5.57 -7.21 20.45
CA GLY A 59 6.42 -7.29 21.64
C GLY A 59 7.89 -7.05 21.32
#